data_AF-A0A3Q2UVU0-F1
#
_entry.id   AF-A0A3Q2UVU0-F1
#
_cell.length_a   1.000
_cell.length_b   1.000
_cell.length_c   1.000
_cell.angle_alpha   90.00
_cell.angle_beta   90.00
_cell.angle_gamma   90.00
#
_symmetry.space_group_name_H-M   'P 1'
#
loop_
_entity.id
_entity.type
_entity.pdbx_description
1 polymer ?
#
loop_
_entity_poly.entity_id
_entity_poly.type
_entity_poly.pdbx_seq_one_letter_code
_entity_poly.pdbx_strand_id
1 'polypeptide(L)'
;MVWFHCNQCFKRRGSTFAASSCGHIFCEACVKSNPCTVCGASCSYLAINEMKPQEKMFFNDPVKLIQSRLEHMCQIVIFQQMQMERVMAQFKHKSAELERRLKEVTEQSYRQLSDLQRENADLKKQLLEVKKETMELKKPLSQWRLSPGQFQTEGTQRMSLPVAVTSPVTHRSRTMSHIGSAESQRWNMHRGPSLSLNTPGSAASVSSHSSLHEYNRGEAELRTRKTRRPN
;
A
#
# COMPACT_ATOMS: atom_id res chain seq x y z
N MET A 1 -33.35 -35.66 10.95
CA MET A 1 -34.28 -35.56 9.80
C MET A 1 -34.53 -36.92 9.14
N VAL A 2 -35.60 -36.94 8.32
CA VAL A 2 -36.31 -37.97 7.51
C VAL A 2 -35.64 -38.71 6.34
N TRP A 3 -34.32 -38.63 6.13
CA TRP A 3 -33.77 -38.51 4.77
C TRP A 3 -34.33 -39.42 3.65
N PHE A 4 -34.47 -40.74 3.80
CA PHE A 4 -35.44 -41.50 2.99
C PHE A 4 -35.88 -42.78 3.71
N HIS A 5 -36.91 -43.44 3.17
CA HIS A 5 -37.51 -44.67 3.68
C HIS A 5 -37.83 -45.61 2.52
N CYS A 6 -38.17 -46.85 2.82
CA CYS A 6 -38.70 -47.76 1.82
C CYS A 6 -40.13 -47.36 1.45
N ASN A 7 -40.43 -47.19 0.17
CA ASN A 7 -41.74 -46.77 -0.31
C ASN A 7 -42.84 -47.84 -0.17
N GLN A 8 -42.47 -49.09 0.16
CA GLN A 8 -43.42 -50.19 0.41
C GLN A 8 -43.78 -50.35 1.89
N CYS A 9 -42.77 -50.42 2.77
CA CYS A 9 -42.99 -50.70 4.19
C CYS A 9 -42.81 -49.49 5.11
N PHE A 10 -42.46 -48.33 4.54
CA PHE A 10 -42.22 -47.06 5.24
C PHE A 10 -41.13 -47.11 6.33
N LYS A 11 -40.40 -48.23 6.44
CA LYS A 11 -39.29 -48.37 7.38
C LYS A 11 -38.06 -47.66 6.84
N ARG A 12 -37.34 -47.05 7.78
CA ARG A 12 -36.03 -46.42 7.58
C ARG A 12 -34.87 -47.36 7.92
N ARG A 13 -35.21 -48.54 8.45
CA ARG A 13 -34.25 -49.57 8.85
C ARG A 13 -34.00 -50.47 7.64
N GLY A 14 -32.77 -50.46 7.16
CA GLY A 14 -32.24 -51.31 6.10
C GLY A 14 -30.74 -51.03 5.97
N SER A 15 -29.92 -52.08 5.91
CA SER A 15 -28.47 -52.00 5.63
C SER A 15 -28.22 -51.52 4.21
N THR A 16 -29.12 -51.89 3.28
CA THR A 16 -29.04 -51.60 1.86
C THR A 16 -30.42 -51.22 1.32
N PHE A 17 -30.43 -50.23 0.42
CA PHE A 17 -31.61 -49.77 -0.30
C PHE A 17 -31.31 -49.83 -1.80
N ALA A 18 -32.34 -50.08 -2.61
CA ALA A 18 -32.27 -50.04 -4.07
C ALA A 18 -33.28 -49.05 -4.63
N ALA A 19 -32.91 -48.39 -5.72
CA ALA A 19 -33.81 -47.56 -6.50
C ALA A 19 -34.27 -48.33 -7.75
N SER A 20 -35.55 -48.26 -8.07
CA SER A 20 -36.09 -48.76 -9.33
C SER A 20 -35.85 -47.77 -10.46
N SER A 21 -35.91 -48.22 -11.72
CA SER A 21 -35.85 -47.33 -12.91
C SER A 21 -36.97 -46.28 -12.96
N CYS A 22 -38.08 -46.48 -12.24
CA CYS A 22 -39.14 -45.49 -12.09
C CYS A 22 -38.94 -44.54 -10.88
N GLY A 23 -37.83 -44.65 -10.16
CA GLY A 23 -37.46 -43.74 -9.07
C GLY A 23 -38.00 -44.11 -7.67
N HIS A 24 -38.63 -45.28 -7.49
CA HIS A 24 -39.09 -45.73 -6.17
C HIS A 24 -37.98 -46.44 -5.40
N ILE A 25 -37.94 -46.22 -4.09
CA ILE A 25 -36.88 -46.72 -3.22
C ILE A 25 -37.40 -47.88 -2.37
N PHE A 26 -36.66 -48.99 -2.32
CA PHE A 26 -37.01 -50.18 -1.56
C PHE A 26 -35.88 -50.62 -0.65
N CYS A 27 -36.20 -51.08 0.56
CA CYS A 27 -35.21 -51.78 1.38
C CYS A 27 -34.99 -53.20 0.85
N GLU A 28 -33.87 -53.82 1.21
CA GLU A 28 -33.52 -55.20 0.85
C GLU A 28 -34.68 -56.20 0.97
N ALA A 29 -35.50 -56.12 2.03
CA ALA A 29 -36.63 -57.03 2.25
C ALA A 29 -37.86 -56.76 1.34
N CYS A 30 -37.95 -55.56 0.76
CA CYS A 30 -39.07 -55.12 -0.08
C CYS A 30 -38.71 -55.04 -1.57
N VAL A 31 -37.44 -55.20 -1.93
CA VAL A 31 -37.03 -55.43 -3.32
C VAL A 31 -37.58 -56.79 -3.73
N LYS A 32 -38.80 -56.79 -4.24
CA LYS A 32 -39.47 -57.95 -4.83
C LYS A 32 -39.41 -57.82 -6.35
N SER A 33 -39.36 -58.96 -7.03
CA SER A 33 -39.29 -59.03 -8.47
C SER A 33 -40.42 -58.23 -9.16
N ASN A 34 -40.11 -57.77 -10.37
CA ASN A 34 -40.98 -57.04 -11.29
C ASN A 34 -42.42 -57.62 -11.33
N PRO A 35 -43.48 -56.80 -11.14
CA PRO A 35 -43.54 -55.33 -11.27
C PRO A 35 -43.24 -54.51 -10.00
N CYS A 36 -42.98 -53.22 -10.18
CA CYS A 36 -42.83 -52.26 -9.09
C CYS A 36 -44.11 -52.21 -8.25
N THR A 37 -44.02 -52.43 -6.94
CA THR A 37 -45.20 -52.48 -6.07
C THR A 37 -45.86 -51.12 -5.81
N VAL A 38 -45.23 -50.02 -6.22
CA VAL A 38 -45.76 -48.65 -6.05
C VAL A 38 -46.51 -48.17 -7.29
N CYS A 39 -45.93 -48.32 -8.49
CA CYS A 39 -46.55 -47.83 -9.74
C CYS A 39 -46.97 -48.94 -10.72
N GLY A 40 -46.70 -50.21 -10.44
CA GLY A 40 -47.04 -51.34 -11.31
C GLY A 40 -46.17 -51.49 -12.55
N ALA A 41 -45.24 -50.56 -12.82
CA ALA A 41 -44.36 -50.62 -13.99
C ALA A 41 -43.32 -51.73 -13.89
N SER A 42 -42.89 -52.25 -15.03
CA SER A 42 -41.74 -53.14 -15.10
C SER A 42 -40.44 -52.36 -14.89
N CYS A 43 -39.75 -52.64 -13.79
CA CYS A 43 -38.56 -51.91 -13.40
C CYS A 43 -37.37 -52.84 -13.13
N SER A 44 -36.21 -52.40 -13.59
CA SER A 44 -34.92 -52.79 -13.04
C SER A 44 -34.70 -52.12 -11.68
N TYR A 45 -33.92 -52.77 -10.80
CA TYR A 45 -33.52 -52.26 -9.50
C TYR A 45 -32.00 -52.18 -9.42
N LEU A 46 -31.49 -51.05 -8.93
CA LEU A 46 -30.06 -50.83 -8.71
C LEU A 46 -29.82 -50.48 -7.24
N ALA A 47 -28.89 -51.19 -6.61
CA ALA A 47 -28.53 -50.92 -5.23
C ALA A 47 -27.84 -49.55 -5.10
N ILE A 48 -28.25 -48.74 -4.12
CA ILE A 48 -27.74 -47.36 -3.96
C ILE A 48 -26.24 -47.35 -3.64
N ASN A 49 -25.73 -48.37 -2.95
CA ASN A 49 -24.30 -48.55 -2.67
C ASN A 49 -23.46 -48.90 -3.91
N GLU A 50 -24.07 -49.35 -5.01
CA GLU A 50 -23.38 -49.67 -6.27
C GLU A 50 -23.40 -48.50 -7.26
N MET A 51 -24.21 -47.47 -7.01
CA MET A 51 -24.30 -46.27 -7.85
C MET A 51 -23.01 -45.46 -7.89
N LYS A 52 -22.86 -44.64 -8.94
CA LYS A 52 -21.73 -43.71 -9.06
C LYS A 52 -21.80 -42.66 -7.95
N PRO A 53 -20.67 -42.09 -7.49
CA PRO A 53 -20.66 -41.08 -6.43
C PRO A 53 -21.57 -39.87 -6.71
N GLN A 54 -21.67 -39.46 -7.98
CA GLN A 54 -22.56 -38.38 -8.42
C GLN A 54 -24.05 -38.72 -8.27
N GLU A 55 -24.43 -39.98 -8.42
CA GLU A 55 -25.82 -40.44 -8.26
C GLU A 55 -26.15 -40.68 -6.78
N LYS A 56 -25.17 -41.19 -6.01
CA LYS A 56 -25.29 -41.37 -4.55
C LYS A 56 -25.60 -40.08 -3.80
N MET A 57 -25.20 -38.92 -4.33
CA MET A 57 -25.43 -37.63 -3.67
C MET A 57 -26.92 -37.33 -3.44
N PHE A 58 -27.81 -37.84 -4.30
CA PHE A 58 -29.27 -37.70 -4.14
C PHE A 58 -29.82 -38.50 -2.96
N PHE A 59 -29.02 -39.43 -2.42
CA PHE A 59 -29.32 -40.25 -1.27
C PHE A 59 -28.43 -39.89 -0.07
N ASN A 60 -27.76 -38.75 -0.05
CA ASN A 60 -27.03 -38.27 1.14
C ASN A 60 -27.82 -37.20 1.91
N ASP A 61 -27.83 -37.30 3.25
CA ASP A 61 -28.53 -36.34 4.12
C ASP A 61 -28.16 -34.88 3.75
N PRO A 62 -29.15 -34.02 3.39
CA PRO A 62 -28.94 -32.70 2.82
C PRO A 62 -28.35 -31.79 3.89
N VAL A 63 -28.67 -32.03 5.16
CA VAL A 63 -28.06 -31.31 6.27
C VAL A 63 -26.56 -31.60 6.33
N LYS A 64 -26.16 -32.87 6.16
CA LYS A 64 -24.74 -33.26 6.14
C LYS A 64 -24.02 -32.73 4.90
N LEU A 65 -24.67 -32.75 3.74
CA LEU A 65 -24.11 -32.17 2.51
C LEU A 65 -23.87 -30.67 2.68
N ILE A 66 -24.86 -29.94 3.17
CA ILE A 66 -24.76 -28.49 3.43
C ILE A 66 -23.66 -28.24 4.45
N GLN A 67 -23.64 -28.97 5.56
CA GLN A 67 -22.63 -28.83 6.61
C GLN A 67 -21.21 -29.03 6.05
N SER A 68 -20.97 -30.11 5.31
CA SER A 68 -19.65 -30.39 4.71
C SER A 68 -19.23 -29.29 3.72
N ARG A 69 -20.17 -28.76 2.93
CA ARG A 69 -19.89 -27.64 2.01
C ARG A 69 -19.59 -26.35 2.76
N LEU A 70 -20.34 -26.05 3.82
CA LEU A 70 -20.11 -24.89 4.69
C LEU A 70 -18.73 -24.98 5.36
N GLU A 71 -18.36 -26.14 5.90
CA GLU A 71 -17.05 -26.37 6.51
C GLU A 71 -15.90 -26.05 5.52
N HIS A 72 -16.01 -26.52 4.28
CA HIS A 72 -15.03 -26.21 3.24
C HIS A 72 -14.99 -24.71 2.90
N MET A 73 -16.14 -24.05 2.80
CA MET A 73 -16.17 -22.60 2.58
C MET A 73 -15.56 -21.82 3.74
N CYS A 74 -15.80 -22.23 4.99
CA CYS A 74 -15.17 -21.63 6.16
C CYS A 74 -13.65 -21.72 6.12
N GLN A 75 -13.09 -22.86 5.68
CA GLN A 75 -11.64 -23.01 5.50
C GLN A 75 -11.08 -22.02 4.47
N ILE A 76 -11.78 -21.82 3.35
CA ILE A 76 -11.41 -20.83 2.33
C ILE A 76 -11.41 -19.42 2.92
N VAL A 77 -12.46 -19.06 3.67
CA VAL A 77 -12.57 -17.74 4.31
C VAL A 77 -11.43 -17.51 5.30
N ILE A 78 -11.11 -18.49 6.14
CA ILE A 78 -9.99 -18.40 7.10
C ILE A 78 -8.67 -18.20 6.36
N PHE A 79 -8.43 -18.95 5.28
CA PHE A 79 -7.23 -18.79 4.48
C PHE A 79 -7.13 -17.36 3.90
N GLN A 80 -8.21 -16.86 3.29
CA GLN A 80 -8.24 -15.51 2.71
C GLN A 80 -8.05 -14.42 3.77
N GLN A 81 -8.65 -14.57 4.94
CA GLN A 81 -8.45 -13.67 6.07
C GLN A 81 -6.98 -13.63 6.49
N MET A 82 -6.34 -14.79 6.61
CA MET A 82 -4.93 -14.88 6.99
C MET A 82 -4.00 -14.24 5.93
N GLN A 83 -4.35 -14.31 4.65
CA GLN A 83 -3.62 -13.58 3.59
C GLN A 83 -3.79 -12.06 3.75
N MET A 84 -5.01 -11.59 3.99
CA MET A 84 -5.28 -10.17 4.22
C MET A 84 -4.52 -9.64 5.44
N GLU A 85 -4.49 -10.40 6.53
CA GLU A 85 -3.75 -10.04 7.75
C GLU A 85 -2.24 -9.88 7.50
N ARG A 86 -1.64 -10.75 6.68
CA ARG A 86 -0.23 -10.63 6.28
C ARG A 86 0.05 -9.34 5.52
N VAL A 87 -0.82 -9.00 4.56
CA VAL A 87 -0.72 -7.76 3.78
C VAL A 87 -0.87 -6.55 4.70
N MET A 88 -1.87 -6.55 5.59
CA MET A 88 -2.06 -5.48 6.57
C MET A 88 -0.85 -5.31 7.49
N ALA A 89 -0.27 -6.41 7.98
CA ALA A 89 0.93 -6.36 8.82
C ALA A 89 2.12 -5.74 8.08
N GLN A 90 2.32 -6.08 6.81
CA GLN A 90 3.38 -5.50 5.98
C GLN A 90 3.18 -3.98 5.79
N PHE A 91 1.96 -3.53 5.51
CA PHE A 91 1.68 -2.11 5.36
C PHE A 91 1.82 -1.35 6.68
N LYS A 92 1.38 -1.93 7.81
CA LYS A 92 1.59 -1.35 9.14
C LYS A 92 3.08 -1.16 9.44
N HIS A 93 3.90 -2.18 9.18
CA HIS A 93 5.35 -2.10 9.37
C HIS A 93 5.98 -1.00 8.50
N LYS A 94 5.64 -0.95 7.21
CA LYS A 94 6.13 0.10 6.30
C LYS A 94 5.70 1.50 6.74
N SER A 95 4.47 1.66 7.20
CA SER A 95 3.95 2.93 7.72
C SER A 95 4.76 3.39 8.93
N ALA A 96 4.96 2.51 9.91
CA ALA A 96 5.74 2.83 11.12
C ALA A 96 7.20 3.19 10.79
N GLU A 97 7.81 2.49 9.85
CA GLU A 97 9.17 2.79 9.39
C GLU A 97 9.27 4.16 8.70
N LEU A 98 8.29 4.52 7.87
CA LEU A 98 8.23 5.84 7.23
C LEU A 98 7.98 6.95 8.25
N GLU A 99 7.11 6.71 9.23
CA GLU A 99 6.84 7.66 10.31
C GLU A 99 8.08 7.90 11.17
N ARG A 100 8.85 6.85 11.49
CA ARG A 100 10.13 6.95 12.20
C ARG A 100 11.12 7.80 11.41
N ARG A 101 11.30 7.52 10.11
CA ARG A 101 12.21 8.29 9.25
C ARG A 101 11.78 9.76 9.12
N LEU A 102 10.49 10.02 9.00
CA LEU A 102 9.97 11.38 8.94
C LEU A 102 10.29 12.14 10.22
N LYS A 103 10.14 11.51 11.38
CA LYS A 103 10.49 12.10 12.67
C LYS A 103 11.99 12.41 12.77
N GLU A 104 12.85 11.48 12.35
CA GLU A 104 14.31 11.67 12.33
C GLU A 104 14.73 12.85 11.43
N VAL A 105 14.20 12.91 10.21
CA VAL A 105 14.48 14.01 9.27
C VAL A 105 13.97 15.35 9.81
N THR A 106 12.79 15.34 10.43
CA THR A 106 12.20 16.54 11.03
C THR A 106 13.05 17.06 12.18
N GLU A 107 13.48 16.18 13.10
CA GLU A 107 14.34 16.56 14.21
C GLU A 107 15.72 17.04 13.73
N GLN A 108 16.31 16.37 12.74
CA GLN A 108 17.56 16.80 12.13
C GLN A 108 17.42 18.20 11.50
N SER A 109 16.33 18.46 10.79
CA SER A 109 16.04 19.77 10.19
C SER A 109 15.93 20.86 11.26
N TYR A 110 15.22 20.60 12.37
CA TYR A 110 15.13 21.55 13.48
C TYR A 110 16.50 21.86 14.11
N ARG A 111 17.35 20.84 14.29
CA ARG A 111 18.72 21.04 14.79
C ARG A 111 19.54 21.91 13.86
N GLN A 112 19.54 21.60 12.55
CA GLN A 112 20.25 22.39 11.53
C GLN A 112 19.75 23.84 11.46
N LEU A 113 18.43 24.06 11.57
CA LEU A 113 17.86 25.41 11.61
C LEU A 113 18.34 26.19 12.85
N SER A 114 18.40 25.54 14.01
CA SER A 114 18.91 26.16 15.25
C SER A 114 20.39 26.52 15.14
N ASP A 115 21.21 25.64 14.57
CA ASP A 115 22.64 25.90 14.36
C ASP A 115 22.85 27.07 13.38
N LEU A 116 22.14 27.08 12.24
CA LEU A 116 22.19 28.19 11.27
C LEU A 116 21.68 29.52 11.84
N GLN A 117 20.70 29.50 12.75
CA GLN A 117 20.24 30.70 13.44
C GLN A 117 21.33 31.26 14.37
N ARG A 118 22.06 30.39 15.06
CA ARG A 118 23.18 30.77 15.93
C ARG A 118 24.33 31.36 15.12
N GLU A 119 24.75 30.68 14.05
CA GLU A 119 25.78 31.18 13.14
C GLU A 119 25.38 32.54 12.53
N ASN A 120 24.12 32.71 12.12
CA ASN A 120 23.62 34.00 11.65
C ASN A 120 23.71 35.10 12.71
N ALA A 121 23.41 34.79 13.97
CA ALA A 121 23.52 35.75 15.07
C ALA A 121 24.98 36.17 15.31
N ASP A 122 25.90 35.21 15.31
CA ASP A 122 27.33 35.45 15.49
C ASP A 122 27.91 36.27 14.34
N LEU A 123 27.58 35.93 13.10
CA LEU A 123 27.99 36.69 11.91
C LEU A 123 27.45 38.12 11.93
N LYS A 124 26.19 38.32 12.34
CA LYS A 124 25.62 39.67 12.51
C LYS A 124 26.39 40.48 13.54
N LYS A 125 26.78 39.87 14.67
CA LYS A 125 27.59 40.52 15.70
C LYS A 125 28.97 40.92 15.17
N GLN A 126 29.67 40.01 14.48
CA GLN A 126 30.97 40.30 13.87
C GLN A 126 30.87 41.44 12.83
N LEU A 127 29.81 41.44 12.02
CA LEU A 127 29.57 42.45 11.00
C LEU A 127 29.33 43.84 11.61
N LEU A 128 28.68 43.92 12.78
CA LEU A 128 28.53 45.17 13.54
C LEU A 128 29.88 45.67 14.08
N GLU A 129 30.72 44.78 14.62
CA GLU A 129 32.04 45.15 15.14
C GLU A 129 32.94 45.70 14.03
N VAL A 130 33.07 44.97 12.91
CA VAL A 130 33.86 45.41 11.75
C VAL A 130 33.36 46.75 11.19
N LYS A 131 32.04 46.98 11.17
CA LYS A 131 31.47 48.28 10.76
C LYS A 131 31.89 49.40 11.70
N LYS A 132 31.88 49.15 13.02
CA LYS A 132 32.32 50.12 14.03
C LYS A 132 33.80 50.44 13.86
N GLU A 133 34.66 49.43 13.75
CA GLU A 133 36.09 49.60 13.47
C GLU A 133 36.34 50.39 12.19
N THR A 134 35.60 50.10 11.13
CA THR A 134 35.68 50.84 9.86
C THR A 134 35.27 52.30 10.02
N MET A 135 34.25 52.59 10.84
CA MET A 135 33.86 53.97 11.16
C MET A 135 34.94 54.69 11.97
N GLU A 136 35.51 54.04 13.00
CA GLU A 136 36.59 54.61 13.81
C GLU A 136 37.83 54.90 12.96
N LEU A 137 38.22 54.00 12.06
CA LEU A 137 39.34 54.20 11.13
C LEU A 137 39.07 55.29 10.07
N LYS A 138 37.81 55.49 9.66
CA LYS A 138 37.45 56.57 8.72
C LYS A 138 37.52 57.98 9.32
N LYS A 139 37.35 58.13 10.64
CA LYS A 139 37.45 59.43 11.33
C LYS A 139 38.82 60.13 11.12
N PRO A 140 39.96 59.50 11.42
CA PRO A 140 41.27 60.12 11.17
C PRO A 140 41.56 60.31 9.67
N LEU A 141 41.04 59.46 8.79
CA LEU A 141 41.15 59.64 7.33
C LEU A 141 40.41 60.89 6.83
N SER A 142 39.29 61.26 7.43
CA SER A 142 38.58 62.50 7.10
C SER A 142 39.28 63.74 7.64
N GLN A 143 39.94 63.64 8.81
CA GLN A 143 40.75 64.71 9.39
C GLN A 143 42.00 65.01 8.53
N TRP A 144 42.60 63.98 7.93
CA TRP A 144 43.72 64.12 6.99
C TRP A 144 43.35 64.72 5.62
N ARG A 145 42.06 64.70 5.22
CA ARG A 145 41.62 65.31 3.95
C ARG A 145 41.27 66.80 4.04
N LEU A 146 41.29 67.42 5.22
CA LEU A 146 40.87 68.80 5.42
C LEU A 146 42.00 69.85 5.36
N SER A 147 43.15 69.52 4.76
CA SER A 147 44.09 70.56 4.30
C SER A 147 43.92 70.81 2.80
N PRO A 148 43.28 71.91 2.36
CA PRO A 148 43.44 72.44 1.02
C PRO A 148 44.79 73.16 0.95
N GLY A 149 45.87 72.39 0.89
CA GLY A 149 47.19 72.89 0.54
C GLY A 149 47.29 72.91 -0.98
N GLN A 150 47.19 74.10 -1.56
CA GLN A 150 47.52 74.35 -2.96
C GLN A 150 49.05 74.23 -3.11
N PHE A 151 49.54 73.03 -3.39
CA PHE A 151 50.93 72.82 -3.74
C PHE A 151 51.09 72.96 -5.26
N GLN A 152 51.46 74.17 -5.69
CA GLN A 152 52.18 74.33 -6.94
C GLN A 152 53.58 73.78 -6.70
N THR A 153 53.93 72.67 -7.33
CA THR A 153 55.33 72.23 -7.43
C THR A 153 55.70 72.17 -8.91
N GLU A 154 56.20 73.30 -9.40
CA GLU A 154 57.21 73.30 -10.45
C GLU A 154 58.43 72.50 -9.96
N GLY A 155 58.99 71.65 -10.81
CA GLY A 155 60.31 71.05 -10.60
C GLY A 155 60.32 69.55 -10.30
N THR A 156 60.31 68.77 -11.38
CA THR A 156 60.99 67.48 -11.60
C THR A 156 61.72 66.83 -10.41
N GLN A 157 61.08 65.89 -9.73
CA GLN A 157 61.74 64.69 -9.20
C GLN A 157 60.75 63.52 -9.21
N ARG A 158 60.97 62.56 -10.11
CA ARG A 158 60.18 61.32 -10.22
C ARG A 158 60.48 60.43 -9.01
N MET A 159 59.52 60.32 -8.10
CA MET A 159 59.45 59.20 -7.16
C MET A 159 58.66 58.05 -7.82
N SER A 160 59.27 56.89 -7.91
CA SER A 160 58.72 55.69 -8.56
C SER A 160 57.55 55.10 -7.77
N LEU A 161 56.44 54.82 -8.44
CA LEU A 161 55.29 54.08 -7.87
C LEU A 161 55.66 52.61 -7.67
N PRO A 162 55.24 51.95 -6.57
CA PRO A 162 55.35 50.50 -6.48
C PRO A 162 54.43 49.86 -7.52
N VAL A 163 55.04 49.04 -8.37
CA VAL A 163 54.38 48.26 -9.43
C VAL A 163 53.40 47.28 -8.80
N ALA A 164 52.17 47.26 -9.32
CA ALA A 164 51.18 46.24 -8.96
C ALA A 164 51.70 44.86 -9.38
N VAL A 165 51.88 43.96 -8.40
CA VAL A 165 52.14 42.55 -8.67
C VAL A 165 50.84 41.93 -9.16
N THR A 166 50.62 41.94 -10.48
CA THR A 166 49.62 41.07 -11.10
C THR A 166 50.21 39.67 -11.20
N SER A 167 49.53 38.67 -10.63
CA SER A 167 49.87 37.25 -10.83
C SER A 167 49.97 36.92 -12.33
N PRO A 168 50.96 36.11 -12.76
CA PRO A 168 51.15 35.80 -14.16
C PRO A 168 50.02 34.90 -14.68
N VAL A 169 49.43 35.34 -15.80
CA VAL A 169 48.62 34.49 -16.69
C VAL A 169 49.58 33.60 -17.48
N THR A 170 49.47 32.28 -17.32
CA THR A 170 50.09 31.30 -18.21
C THR A 170 49.11 30.80 -19.27
N HIS A 171 49.72 30.32 -20.36
CA HIS A 171 49.29 30.40 -21.75
C HIS A 171 48.03 29.58 -22.12
N ARG A 172 47.22 30.15 -23.01
CA ARG A 172 46.19 29.43 -23.76
C ARG A 172 46.85 28.68 -24.92
N SER A 173 46.69 27.37 -24.99
CA SER A 173 46.78 26.59 -26.23
C SER A 173 45.55 25.70 -26.33
N ARG A 174 44.85 25.83 -27.45
CA ARG A 174 43.54 25.25 -27.76
C ARG A 174 43.76 24.09 -28.74
N THR A 175 43.33 22.88 -28.41
CA THR A 175 43.07 21.81 -29.40
C THR A 175 41.85 20.97 -29.00
N MET A 176 41.16 20.47 -30.02
CA MET A 176 39.75 20.08 -30.05
C MET A 176 39.44 18.62 -29.63
N SER A 177 38.18 18.45 -29.18
CA SER A 177 37.26 17.31 -29.37
C SER A 177 37.77 15.84 -29.28
N HIS A 178 37.28 15.07 -28.30
CA HIS A 178 36.18 14.08 -28.42
C HIS A 178 35.98 13.27 -27.11
N ILE A 179 34.71 13.03 -26.73
CA ILE A 179 34.16 11.95 -25.85
C ILE A 179 34.67 11.91 -24.39
N GLY A 180 33.87 11.99 -23.32
CA GLY A 180 32.43 12.09 -23.09
C GLY A 180 32.18 12.11 -21.56
N SER A 181 31.07 12.70 -21.12
CA SER A 181 30.15 12.18 -20.07
C SER A 181 29.33 13.32 -19.40
N ALA A 182 28.04 13.31 -19.76
CA ALA A 182 26.86 13.69 -18.98
C ALA A 182 26.60 15.18 -18.61
N GLU A 183 25.86 15.79 -19.52
CA GLU A 183 24.88 16.89 -19.48
C GLU A 183 24.31 17.39 -18.14
N SER A 184 24.15 18.72 -18.09
CA SER A 184 23.16 19.44 -17.28
C SER A 184 22.30 20.31 -18.20
N GLN A 185 21.01 19.99 -18.36
CA GLN A 185 19.91 20.93 -18.62
C GLN A 185 18.63 20.33 -18.02
N ARG A 186 18.13 20.89 -16.92
CA ARG A 186 17.10 21.95 -16.86
C ARG A 186 15.66 21.40 -17.02
N TRP A 187 15.02 21.24 -15.87
CA TRP A 187 13.60 21.46 -15.57
C TRP A 187 12.63 21.65 -16.75
N ASN A 188 11.70 20.71 -16.95
CA ASN A 188 10.27 21.05 -16.81
C ASN A 188 9.33 19.83 -16.67
N MET A 189 8.30 20.04 -15.83
CA MET A 189 6.97 19.41 -15.80
C MET A 189 6.77 17.98 -15.26
N HIS A 190 5.94 17.93 -14.21
CA HIS A 190 4.87 16.96 -13.97
C HIS A 190 4.95 15.59 -14.69
N ARG A 191 5.39 14.57 -13.95
CA ARG A 191 4.78 13.22 -13.96
C ARG A 191 5.37 12.40 -12.82
N GLY A 192 4.51 11.86 -11.96
CA GLY A 192 4.93 10.93 -10.91
C GLY A 192 5.47 9.62 -11.51
N PRO A 193 6.31 8.86 -10.79
CA PRO A 193 6.74 7.56 -11.26
C PRO A 193 5.59 6.55 -11.15
N SER A 194 5.09 6.16 -12.33
CA SER A 194 4.50 4.86 -12.59
C SER A 194 5.38 3.75 -12.00
N LEU A 195 4.84 3.00 -11.04
CA LEU A 195 5.43 1.77 -10.53
C LEU A 195 5.30 0.67 -11.60
N SER A 196 6.41 0.32 -12.24
CA SER A 196 6.51 -0.90 -13.04
C SER A 196 6.49 -2.12 -12.10
N LEU A 197 5.34 -2.77 -11.99
CA LEU A 197 5.20 -4.11 -11.43
C LEU A 197 5.73 -5.13 -12.44
N ASN A 198 6.93 -5.65 -12.20
CA ASN A 198 7.34 -6.93 -12.80
C ASN A 198 7.05 -8.03 -11.79
N THR A 199 5.92 -8.71 -11.95
CA THR A 199 5.63 -10.01 -11.35
C THR A 199 5.79 -11.07 -12.44
N PRO A 200 6.50 -12.18 -12.22
CA PRO A 200 6.51 -13.27 -13.19
C PRO A 200 5.26 -14.14 -13.02
N GLY A 201 4.47 -14.20 -14.10
CA GLY A 201 3.75 -15.39 -14.56
C GLY A 201 2.58 -15.91 -13.73
N SER A 202 1.35 -15.63 -14.19
CA SER A 202 0.33 -16.66 -14.40
C SER A 202 -0.80 -16.08 -15.26
N ALA A 203 -0.98 -16.67 -16.44
CA ALA A 203 -2.03 -16.33 -17.38
C ALA A 203 -3.37 -16.90 -16.92
N ALA A 204 -4.41 -16.07 -16.89
CA ALA A 204 -5.75 -16.37 -17.42
C ALA A 204 -6.65 -15.15 -17.22
N SER A 205 -6.98 -14.50 -18.33
CA SER A 205 -8.02 -13.47 -18.42
C SER A 205 -9.40 -14.12 -18.42
N VAL A 206 -10.34 -13.56 -17.65
CA VAL A 206 -11.73 -13.42 -18.10
C VAL A 206 -12.37 -12.21 -17.43
N SER A 207 -12.83 -11.30 -18.29
CA SER A 207 -13.65 -10.14 -17.99
C SER A 207 -15.05 -10.56 -17.53
N SER A 208 -15.63 -9.84 -16.58
CA SER A 208 -17.04 -9.42 -16.66
C SER A 208 -17.31 -8.25 -15.72
N HIS A 209 -17.96 -7.24 -16.30
CA HIS A 209 -18.41 -5.99 -15.69
C HIS A 209 -19.24 -6.20 -14.43
N SER A 210 -19.12 -5.27 -13.46
CA SER A 210 -20.17 -5.06 -12.45
C SER A 210 -20.34 -3.56 -12.21
N SER A 211 -21.51 -3.09 -12.60
CA SER A 211 -22.05 -1.74 -12.39
C SER A 211 -22.41 -1.52 -10.91
N LEU A 212 -22.08 -0.32 -10.46
CA LEU A 212 -22.44 0.32 -9.21
C LEU A 212 -23.93 0.19 -8.85
N HIS A 213 -24.21 -0.21 -7.61
CA HIS A 213 -25.38 0.25 -6.87
C HIS A 213 -24.96 0.56 -5.43
N GLU A 214 -24.86 1.86 -5.14
CA GLU A 214 -24.86 2.41 -3.78
C GLU A 214 -26.23 2.19 -3.14
N TYR A 215 -26.26 1.70 -1.91
CA TYR A 215 -27.40 1.94 -1.02
C TYR A 215 -26.91 2.42 0.34
N ASN A 216 -27.04 3.73 0.48
CA ASN A 216 -26.95 4.51 1.70
C ASN A 216 -27.98 3.99 2.72
N ARG A 217 -27.57 3.64 3.94
CA ARG A 217 -28.52 3.54 5.06
C ARG A 217 -27.86 4.05 6.33
N GLY A 218 -28.37 5.20 6.76
CA GLY A 218 -27.84 6.02 7.83
C GLY A 218 -28.00 5.46 9.22
N GLU A 219 -27.17 6.04 10.09
CA GLU A 219 -27.18 5.94 11.53
C GLU A 219 -28.52 6.39 12.11
N ALA A 220 -29.07 5.60 13.02
CA ALA A 220 -30.11 6.03 13.95
C ALA A 220 -29.71 5.61 15.36
N GLU A 221 -29.29 6.64 16.09
CA GLU A 221 -28.84 6.71 17.47
C GLU A 221 -29.96 6.27 18.44
N LEU A 222 -29.81 5.13 19.11
CA LEU A 222 -30.78 4.66 20.10
C LEU A 222 -30.38 5.10 21.52
N ARG A 223 -31.05 6.18 21.92
CA ARG A 223 -31.02 6.84 23.22
C ARG A 223 -31.43 5.89 24.35
N THR A 224 -30.60 5.82 25.38
CA THR A 224 -30.81 5.07 26.64
C THR A 224 -32.04 5.58 27.40
N ARG A 225 -32.98 4.68 27.72
CA ARG A 225 -34.07 4.94 28.67
C ARG A 225 -33.91 4.06 29.91
N LYS A 226 -33.52 4.71 31.00
CA LYS A 226 -33.50 4.24 32.39
C LYS A 226 -34.91 3.81 32.80
N THR A 227 -35.14 2.53 33.09
CA THR A 227 -36.36 2.05 33.75
C THR A 227 -36.14 2.02 35.27
N ARG A 228 -36.89 2.89 35.96
CA ARG A 228 -37.14 2.85 37.41
C ARG A 228 -37.91 1.58 37.76
N ARG A 229 -37.47 0.88 38.82
CA ARG A 229 -38.31 -0.03 39.61
C ARG A 229 -39.37 0.76 40.39
N PRO A 230 -40.50 0.13 40.71
CA PRO A 230 -41.10 0.30 42.03
C PRO A 230 -41.34 -1.04 42.72
N ASN A 231 -41.18 -0.97 44.05
CA ASN A 231 -41.57 -1.86 45.15
C ASN A 231 -42.16 -3.25 44.84
#